data_AF-A0A4P8IVY5-F1
#
_entry.id   AF-A0A4P8IVY5-F1
#
_cell.length_a   1.000
_cell.length_b   1.000
_cell.length_c   1.000
_cell.angle_alpha   90.00
_cell.angle_beta   90.00
_cell.angle_gamma   90.00
#
_symmetry.space_group_name_H-M   'P 1'
#
loop_
_entity.id
_entity.type
_entity.pdbx_description
1 polymer ?
#
loop_
_entity_poly.entity_id
_entity_poly.type
_entity_poly.pdbx_seq_one_letter_code
_entity_poly.pdbx_strand_id
1 'polypeptide(L)' 'MNLLTLGREAAVFDVTGTDNTFGQQPPASADQTMESGTATLRYNARYMATGITSVGTANSNATYTLSYR' A
#
# COMPACT_ATOMS: atom_id res chain seq x y z
N MET A 1 -12.71 12.73 29.12
CA MET A 1 -12.32 13.37 27.84
C MET A 1 -11.84 12.24 26.94
N ASN A 2 -12.63 11.88 25.93
CA ASN A 2 -12.33 10.73 25.07
C ASN A 2 -11.31 11.16 24.02
N LEU A 3 -10.13 10.52 24.00
CA LEU A 3 -9.09 10.80 23.01
C LEU A 3 -9.54 10.18 21.69
N LEU A 4 -10.21 10.98 20.84
CA LEU A 4 -10.54 10.56 19.48
C LEU A 4 -9.22 10.46 18.71
N THR A 5 -8.79 9.24 18.38
CA THR A 5 -7.60 9.01 17.57
C THR A 5 -7.79 9.71 16.23
N LEU A 6 -6.96 10.71 15.94
CA LEU A 6 -6.87 11.33 14.62
C LEU A 6 -5.93 10.49 13.77
N GLY A 7 -6.36 10.03 12.59
CA GLY A 7 -5.52 9.14 11.79
C GLY A 7 -5.94 9.01 10.33
N ARG A 8 -4.94 9.05 9.46
CA ARG A 8 -5.01 8.60 8.06
C ARG A 8 -3.70 7.88 7.73
N GLU A 9 -3.80 6.83 6.93
CA GLU A 9 -2.64 6.04 6.52
C GLU A 9 -2.65 5.88 5.01
N ALA A 10 -1.47 5.93 4.39
CA ALA A 10 -1.33 5.50 3.00
C ALA A 10 -1.40 3.97 2.99
N ALA A 11 -2.14 3.41 2.03
CA ALA A 11 -2.22 1.96 1.81
C ALA A 11 -2.04 1.67 0.31
N VAL A 12 -1.41 0.54 0.00
CA VAL A 12 -1.05 0.14 -1.36
C VAL A 12 -1.66 -1.22 -1.65
N PHE A 13 -2.53 -1.31 -2.64
CA PHE A 13 -3.23 -2.54 -3.01
C PHE A 13 -2.70 -3.08 -4.32
N ASP A 14 -2.54 -4.39 -4.43
CA ASP A 14 -2.20 -5.01 -5.72
C ASP A 14 -3.41 -5.11 -6.64
N VAL A 15 -3.24 -5.74 -7.81
CA VAL A 15 -4.30 -5.94 -8.81
C VAL A 15 -5.49 -6.77 -8.31
N THR A 16 -5.32 -7.55 -7.25
CA THR A 16 -6.38 -8.36 -6.64
C THR A 16 -7.17 -7.58 -5.59
N GLY A 17 -6.73 -6.35 -5.27
CA GLY A 17 -7.28 -5.56 -4.16
C GLY A 17 -6.76 -6.00 -2.80
N THR A 18 -5.70 -6.82 -2.75
CA THR A 18 -5.04 -7.21 -1.50
C THR A 18 -4.18 -6.07 -1.00
N ASP A 19 -4.32 -5.73 0.28
CA ASP A 19 -3.51 -4.71 0.94
C ASP A 19 -2.06 -5.20 1.12
N ASN A 20 -1.13 -4.48 0.52
CA ASN A 20 0.30 -4.65 0.78
C ASN A 20 0.67 -3.90 2.05
N THR A 21 0.35 -4.55 3.17
CA THR A 21 0.70 -4.02 4.48
C THR A 21 2.20 -3.75 4.54
N PHE A 22 2.58 -2.50 4.78
CA PHE A 22 3.98 -2.10 4.86
C PHE A 22 4.72 -2.88 5.97
N GLY A 23 5.91 -3.37 5.65
CA GLY A 23 6.75 -4.10 6.61
C GLY A 23 6.38 -5.57 6.82
N GLN A 24 5.35 -6.11 6.16
CA GLN A 24 5.10 -7.55 6.18
C GLN A 24 6.09 -8.34 5.32
N GLN A 25 6.46 -9.53 5.80
CA GLN A 25 7.26 -10.51 5.08
C GLN A 25 6.62 -11.90 5.22
N PRO A 26 6.31 -12.63 4.12
CA PRO A 26 6.54 -12.26 2.73
C PRO A 26 5.66 -11.09 2.26
N PRO A 27 6.04 -10.38 1.17
CA PRO A 27 5.18 -9.36 0.57
C PRO A 27 3.82 -9.97 0.23
N ALA A 28 2.74 -9.28 0.58
CA ALA A 28 1.38 -9.75 0.30
C ALA A 28 0.99 -9.62 -1.19
N SER A 29 1.88 -9.07 -2.04
CA SER A 29 1.60 -8.84 -3.46
C SER A 29 1.48 -10.16 -4.22
N ALA A 30 0.49 -10.24 -5.11
CA ALA A 30 0.40 -11.28 -6.11
C ALA A 30 1.62 -11.27 -7.06
N ASP A 31 2.12 -12.46 -7.39
CA ASP A 31 3.17 -12.65 -8.39
C ASP A 31 2.67 -12.20 -9.78
N GLN A 32 3.58 -11.70 -10.62
CA GLN A 32 3.30 -11.35 -12.02
C GLN A 32 4.24 -12.14 -12.93
N THR A 33 3.69 -12.75 -13.97
CA THR A 33 4.49 -13.47 -14.97
C THR A 33 5.23 -12.47 -15.87
N MET A 34 6.52 -12.71 -16.11
CA MET A 34 7.29 -11.97 -17.09
C MET A 34 7.08 -12.53 -18.49
N GLU A 35 6.53 -11.73 -19.39
CA GLU A 35 6.41 -12.05 -20.80
C GLU A 35 7.53 -11.35 -21.57
N SER A 36 8.32 -12.12 -22.32
CA SER A 36 9.39 -11.59 -23.18
C SER A 36 10.41 -10.69 -22.44
N GLY A 37 10.77 -11.06 -21.21
CA GLY A 37 11.81 -10.38 -20.42
C GLY A 37 11.35 -9.11 -19.71
N THR A 38 10.06 -8.76 -19.75
CA THR A 38 9.51 -7.62 -19.01
C THR A 38 8.21 -7.97 -18.30
N ALA A 39 7.95 -7.32 -17.16
CA ALA A 39 6.65 -7.34 -16.49
C ALA A 39 6.34 -5.94 -15.95
N THR A 40 5.07 -5.59 -15.94
CA THR A 40 4.58 -4.39 -15.27
C THR A 40 3.77 -4.81 -14.04
N LEU A 41 4.28 -4.51 -12.84
CA LEU A 41 3.54 -4.70 -11.61
C LEU A 41 2.62 -3.49 -11.39
N ARG A 42 1.32 -3.74 -11.25
CA ARG A 42 0.30 -2.69 -11.09
C ARG A 42 -0.17 -2.63 -9.65
N TYR A 43 -0.22 -1.42 -9.11
CA TYR A 43 -0.65 -1.13 -7.74
C TYR A 43 -1.57 0.09 -7.70
N ASN A 44 -2.44 0.13 -6.70
CA ASN A 44 -3.31 1.26 -6.39
C ASN A 44 -2.94 1.84 -5.02
N ALA A 45 -2.64 3.14 -4.95
CA ALA A 45 -2.37 3.83 -3.69
C ALA A 45 -3.58 4.68 -3.28
N ARG A 46 -4.00 4.58 -2.02
CA ARG A 46 -5.08 5.42 -1.45
C ARG A 46 -4.83 5.76 0.01
N TYR A 47 -5.37 6.89 0.45
CA TYR A 47 -5.44 7.23 1.87
C TYR A 47 -6.66 6.56 2.52
N MET A 48 -6.42 5.83 3.59
CA MET A 48 -7.43 5.19 4.42
C MET A 48 -7.61 5.98 5.71
N ALA A 49 -8.85 6.25 6.10
CA ALA A 49 -9.15 6.87 7.39
C ALA A 49 -9.03 5.81 8.49
N THR A 50 -8.15 6.05 9.47
CA THR A 50 -7.99 5.19 10.66
C THR A 50 -8.60 5.82 11.92
N GLY A 51 -9.15 7.02 11.78
CA GLY A 51 -9.85 7.76 12.80
C GLY A 51 -10.45 9.04 12.23
N ILE A 52 -10.76 10.01 13.10
CA ILE A 52 -11.26 11.30 12.64
C ILE A 52 -10.13 12.00 11.85
N THR A 53 -10.44 12.49 10.65
CA THR A 53 -9.44 13.11 9.77
C THR A 53 -9.76 14.58 9.54
N SER A 54 -8.74 15.43 9.56
CA SER A 54 -8.86 16.85 9.20
C SER A 54 -8.52 17.07 7.71
N VAL A 55 -9.09 18.11 7.10
CA VAL A 55 -8.72 18.51 5.74
C VAL A 55 -7.32 19.12 5.73
N GLY A 56 -6.51 18.75 4.74
CA GLY A 56 -5.14 19.26 4.58
C GLY A 56 -4.29 18.35 3.71
N THR A 57 -3.07 18.80 3.39
CA THR A 57 -2.10 18.02 2.62
C THR A 57 -1.74 16.73 3.36
N ALA A 58 -1.77 15.62 2.64
CA ALA A 58 -1.28 14.33 3.11
C ALA A 58 -0.12 13.91 2.20
N ASN A 59 1.09 13.87 2.75
CA ASN A 59 2.28 13.39 2.07
C ASN A 59 2.70 12.07 2.71
N SER A 60 3.14 11.11 1.90
CA SER A 60 3.63 9.82 2.39
C SER A 60 4.71 9.31 1.45
N ASN A 61 5.65 8.54 2.01
CA ASN A 61 6.73 7.90 1.28
C ASN A 61 6.76 6.41 1.64
N ALA A 62 7.12 5.59 0.67
CA ALA A 62 7.33 4.17 0.85
C ALA A 62 8.48 3.70 -0.05
N THR A 63 9.13 2.62 0.36
CA THR A 63 10.13 1.89 -0.42
C THR A 63 9.58 0.52 -0.78
N TYR A 64 10.03 -0.06 -1.89
CA TYR A 64 9.66 -1.41 -2.32
C TYR A 64 10.89 -2.31 -2.39
N THR A 65 10.66 -3.60 -2.18
CA THR A 65 11.62 -4.67 -2.47
C THR A 65 11.03 -5.54 -3.58
N LEU A 66 11.83 -5.83 -4.60
CA LEU A 66 11.46 -6.74 -5.68
C LEU A 66 12.12 -8.10 -5.44
N SER A 67 11.30 -9.16 -5.47
CA SER A 67 11.75 -10.54 -5.34
C SER A 67 11.28 -11.34 -6.55
N TYR A 68 12.11 -12.31 -6.99
CA TYR A 68 11.80 -13.22 -8.10
C TYR A 68 11.61 -14.64 -7.57
N ARG A 69 10.79 -15.42 -8.24
CA ARG A 69 10.53 -16.84 -7.96
C ARG A 69 10.70 -17.66 -9.23
#